data_AF-A0A2E7RRJ1-F1
#
_entry.id   AF-A0A2E7RRJ1-F1
#
_cell.length_a   1.000
_cell.length_b   1.000
_cell.length_c   1.000
_cell.angle_alpha   90.00
_cell.angle_beta   90.00
_cell.angle_gamma   90.00
#
_symmetry.space_group_name_H-M   'P 1'
#
loop_
_entity.id
_entity.type
_entity.pdbx_description
1 polymer ?
#
loop_
_entity_poly.entity_id
_entity_poly.type
_entity_poly.pdbx_seq_one_letter_code
_entity_poly.pdbx_strand_id
1 'polypeptide(L)'
;MSGEETKTLISKVPINVLFNPEGIQKRDVWEIDLIQILSMLLKILEKADKKDLRVAGMAALSSSLIYRLKVESIFALQKAAMEKKPLRQRTDVDIDILEFPYRHESTYPVSLDELLDLLENLIGTIANPRERK
;
A
#
# COMPACT_ATOMS: atom_id res chain seq x y z
N MET A 1 -40.00 -28.14 -9.39
CA MET A 1 -39.04 -28.79 -8.46
C MET A 1 -39.64 -28.66 -7.06
N SER A 2 -39.76 -29.78 -6.35
CA SER A 2 -40.50 -29.83 -5.08
C SER A 2 -39.68 -29.12 -3.98
N GLY A 3 -40.32 -28.48 -3.01
CA GLY A 3 -39.64 -27.65 -1.99
C GLY A 3 -38.63 -28.38 -1.09
N GLU A 4 -38.55 -29.71 -1.18
CA GLU A 4 -37.51 -30.52 -0.52
C GLU A 4 -36.19 -30.56 -1.31
N GLU A 5 -36.24 -30.48 -2.65
CA GLU A 5 -35.04 -30.47 -3.50
C GLU A 5 -34.23 -29.19 -3.32
N THR A 6 -34.89 -28.07 -3.03
CA THR A 6 -34.22 -26.79 -2.77
C THR A 6 -33.51 -26.78 -1.42
N LYS A 7 -34.12 -27.32 -0.36
CA LYS A 7 -33.50 -27.47 0.97
C LYS A 7 -32.27 -28.39 0.95
N THR A 8 -32.33 -29.47 0.19
CA THR A 8 -31.18 -30.39 0.03
C THR A 8 -30.05 -29.76 -0.77
N LEU A 9 -30.33 -28.83 -1.69
CA LEU A 9 -29.30 -28.07 -2.39
C LEU A 9 -28.65 -26.98 -1.51
N ILE A 10 -29.43 -26.31 -0.66
CA ILE A 10 -28.93 -25.24 0.24
C ILE A 10 -28.05 -25.81 1.36
N SER A 11 -28.31 -27.04 1.80
CA SER A 11 -27.52 -27.73 2.84
C SER A 11 -26.19 -28.32 2.34
N LYS A 12 -25.91 -28.28 1.03
CA LYS A 12 -24.63 -28.74 0.47
C LYS A 12 -23.49 -27.77 0.81
N VAL A 13 -22.31 -28.33 1.07
CA VAL A 13 -21.04 -27.59 1.08
C VAL A 13 -20.77 -27.18 -0.39
N PRO A 14 -20.50 -25.90 -0.71
CA PRO A 14 -20.02 -24.81 0.15
C PRO A 14 -21.11 -23.83 0.67
N ILE A 15 -22.37 -23.97 0.25
CA ILE A 15 -23.45 -23.02 0.53
C ILE A 15 -23.84 -22.98 2.01
N ASN A 16 -23.72 -24.09 2.72
CA ASN A 16 -24.00 -24.20 4.16
C ASN A 16 -23.21 -23.19 5.01
N VAL A 17 -22.05 -22.72 4.55
CA VAL A 17 -21.25 -21.70 5.25
C VAL A 17 -22.04 -20.40 5.44
N LEU A 18 -22.96 -20.06 4.52
CA LEU A 18 -23.82 -18.88 4.65
C LEU A 18 -24.95 -19.06 5.68
N PHE A 19 -25.17 -20.26 6.21
CA PHE A 19 -26.26 -20.55 7.12
C PHE A 19 -25.79 -20.99 8.51
N ASN A 20 -24.48 -21.14 8.71
CA ASN A 20 -23.89 -21.54 9.98
C ASN A 20 -22.91 -20.47 10.52
N PRO A 21 -23.41 -19.42 11.20
CA PRO A 21 -22.59 -18.31 11.68
C PRO A 21 -21.56 -18.73 12.74
N GLU A 22 -21.87 -19.73 13.58
CA GLU A 22 -20.94 -20.22 14.60
C GLU A 22 -19.75 -20.99 14.01
N GLY A 23 -19.98 -21.68 12.89
CA GLY A 23 -18.93 -22.40 12.16
C GLY A 23 -17.90 -21.48 11.51
N ILE A 24 -18.23 -20.19 11.29
CA ILE A 24 -17.36 -19.21 10.63
C ILE A 24 -16.22 -18.78 11.56
N GLN A 25 -16.45 -18.72 12.87
CA GLN A 25 -15.40 -18.31 13.83
C GLN A 25 -14.28 -19.36 13.99
N LYS A 26 -14.58 -20.64 13.70
CA LYS A 26 -13.63 -21.76 13.86
C LYS A 26 -12.81 -22.04 12.60
N ARG A 27 -13.21 -21.49 11.45
CA ARG A 27 -12.53 -21.69 10.16
C ARG A 27 -11.79 -20.40 9.76
N ASP A 28 -10.74 -20.55 8.97
CA ASP A 28 -10.04 -19.40 8.42
C ASP A 28 -10.94 -18.65 7.42
N VAL A 29 -11.26 -17.41 7.76
CA VAL A 29 -12.20 -16.55 7.03
C VAL A 29 -11.71 -16.25 5.61
N TRP A 30 -10.40 -16.31 5.41
CA TRP A 30 -9.73 -16.07 4.12
C TRP A 30 -9.94 -17.17 3.09
N GLU A 31 -10.18 -18.42 3.52
CA GLU A 31 -10.42 -19.55 2.61
C GLU A 31 -11.82 -19.50 1.98
N ILE A 32 -12.71 -18.65 2.49
CA ILE A 32 -14.09 -18.55 2.05
C ILE A 32 -14.19 -17.62 0.82
N ASP A 33 -14.43 -18.21 -0.35
CA ASP A 33 -14.82 -17.49 -1.56
C ASP A 33 -16.32 -17.14 -1.53
N LEU A 34 -16.61 -16.01 -0.88
CA LEU A 34 -17.97 -15.50 -0.71
C LEU A 34 -18.67 -15.22 -2.07
N ILE A 35 -17.92 -14.77 -3.08
CA ILE A 35 -18.46 -14.37 -4.37
C ILE A 35 -19.00 -15.60 -5.10
N GLN A 36 -18.19 -16.66 -5.16
CA GLN A 36 -18.61 -17.93 -5.75
C GLN A 36 -19.82 -18.52 -5.02
N ILE A 37 -19.80 -18.54 -3.69
CA ILE A 37 -20.89 -19.12 -2.90
C ILE A 37 -22.20 -18.33 -3.09
N LEU A 38 -22.16 -17.00 -3.06
CA LEU A 38 -23.34 -16.16 -3.31
C LEU A 38 -23.87 -16.31 -4.74
N SER A 39 -22.98 -16.43 -5.73
CA SER A 39 -23.39 -16.66 -7.12
C SER A 39 -24.09 -18.02 -7.29
N MET A 40 -23.62 -19.05 -6.57
CA MET A 40 -24.23 -20.38 -6.58
C MET A 40 -25.59 -20.37 -5.89
N LEU A 41 -25.70 -19.64 -4.77
CA LEU A 41 -26.97 -19.42 -4.07
C LEU A 41 -27.99 -18.72 -4.98
N LEU A 42 -27.59 -17.64 -5.69
CA LEU A 42 -28.44 -16.94 -6.65
C LEU A 42 -28.98 -17.88 -7.73
N LYS A 43 -28.10 -18.68 -8.36
CA LYS A 43 -28.49 -19.68 -9.38
C LYS A 43 -29.50 -20.70 -8.85
N ILE A 44 -29.42 -21.08 -7.57
CA ILE A 44 -30.37 -22.01 -6.95
C ILE A 44 -31.70 -21.32 -6.68
N LEU A 45 -31.69 -20.09 -6.18
CA LEU A 45 -32.90 -19.30 -5.94
C LEU A 45 -33.64 -18.97 -7.24
N GLU A 46 -32.93 -18.69 -8.33
CA GLU A 46 -33.52 -18.46 -9.66
C GLU A 46 -34.22 -19.72 -10.19
N LYS A 47 -33.62 -20.90 -9.98
CA LYS A 47 -34.23 -22.19 -10.39
C LYS A 47 -35.42 -22.61 -9.52
N ALA A 48 -35.51 -22.09 -8.31
CA ALA A 48 -36.55 -22.48 -7.35
C ALA A 48 -37.92 -21.83 -7.61
N ASP A 49 -38.01 -20.85 -8.53
CA ASP A 49 -39.20 -20.03 -8.86
C ASP A 49 -39.77 -19.19 -7.69
N LYS A 50 -39.52 -19.61 -6.45
CA LYS A 50 -39.81 -18.91 -5.21
C LYS A 50 -38.55 -18.31 -4.61
N LYS A 51 -38.50 -16.98 -4.59
CA LYS A 51 -37.46 -16.22 -3.89
C LYS A 51 -37.76 -16.21 -2.40
N ASP A 52 -37.26 -17.21 -1.68
CA ASP A 52 -37.34 -17.23 -0.22
C ASP A 52 -36.49 -16.11 0.39
N LEU A 53 -37.11 -14.96 0.67
CA LEU A 53 -36.49 -13.79 1.29
C LEU A 53 -35.78 -14.11 2.61
N ARG A 54 -36.27 -15.12 3.35
CA ARG A 54 -35.64 -15.60 4.58
C ARG A 54 -34.24 -16.16 4.34
N VAL A 55 -34.06 -16.91 3.26
CA VAL A 55 -32.77 -17.51 2.89
C VAL A 55 -31.81 -16.40 2.47
N ALA A 56 -32.29 -15.42 1.71
CA ALA A 56 -31.51 -14.23 1.35
C ALA A 56 -31.10 -13.41 2.58
N GLY A 57 -31.99 -13.23 3.56
CA GLY A 57 -31.70 -12.53 4.81
C GLY A 57 -30.62 -13.23 5.65
N MET A 58 -30.70 -14.55 5.78
CA MET A 58 -29.66 -15.33 6.47
C MET A 58 -28.32 -15.26 5.75
N ALA A 59 -28.32 -15.38 4.42
CA ALA A 59 -27.12 -15.24 3.60
C ALA A 59 -26.52 -13.83 3.68
N ALA A 60 -27.34 -12.78 3.76
CA ALA A 60 -26.87 -11.41 3.92
C ALA A 60 -26.24 -11.18 5.30
N LEU A 61 -26.83 -11.72 6.36
CA LEU A 61 -26.28 -11.65 7.72
C LEU A 61 -24.94 -12.38 7.83
N SER A 62 -24.87 -13.62 7.36
CA SER A 62 -23.60 -14.36 7.39
C SER A 62 -22.54 -13.70 6.52
N SER A 63 -22.92 -13.13 5.37
CA SER A 63 -22.01 -12.38 4.51
C SER A 63 -21.45 -11.13 5.20
N SER A 64 -22.28 -10.36 5.91
CA SER A 64 -21.82 -9.18 6.65
C SER A 64 -20.89 -9.56 7.81
N LEU A 65 -21.16 -10.68 8.49
CA LEU A 65 -20.29 -11.23 9.52
C LEU A 65 -18.93 -11.65 8.95
N ILE A 66 -18.90 -12.39 7.85
CA ILE A 66 -17.67 -12.79 7.16
C ILE A 66 -16.86 -11.56 6.77
N TYR A 67 -17.51 -10.54 6.21
CA TYR A 67 -16.83 -9.31 5.80
C TYR A 67 -16.24 -8.56 6.99
N ARG A 68 -16.98 -8.45 8.11
CA ARG A 68 -16.48 -7.85 9.35
C ARG A 68 -15.22 -8.56 9.84
N LEU A 69 -15.25 -9.89 9.88
CA LEU A 69 -14.11 -10.70 10.32
C LEU A 69 -12.90 -10.55 9.38
N LYS A 70 -13.12 -10.46 8.06
CA LYS A 70 -12.03 -10.17 7.10
C LYS A 70 -11.39 -8.82 7.41
N VAL A 71 -12.17 -7.77 7.59
CA VAL A 71 -11.66 -6.43 7.93
C VAL A 71 -10.90 -6.45 9.26
N GLU A 72 -11.48 -7.05 10.31
CA GLU A 72 -10.82 -7.19 11.62
C GLU A 72 -9.47 -7.93 11.50
N SER A 73 -9.38 -8.97 10.68
CA SER A 73 -8.14 -9.72 10.47
C SER A 73 -7.05 -8.88 9.76
N ILE A 74 -7.43 -8.01 8.82
CA ILE A 74 -6.49 -7.05 8.19
C ILE A 74 -5.93 -6.10 9.24
N PHE A 75 -6.78 -5.54 10.10
CA PHE A 75 -6.36 -4.65 11.17
C PHE A 75 -5.50 -5.37 12.22
N ALA A 76 -5.80 -6.62 12.55
CA ALA A 76 -4.98 -7.43 13.45
C ALA A 76 -3.58 -7.66 12.87
N LEU A 77 -3.47 -7.95 11.56
CA LEU A 77 -2.19 -8.08 10.86
C LEU A 77 -1.41 -6.76 10.86
N GLN A 78 -2.08 -5.63 10.59
CA GLN A 78 -1.45 -4.32 10.65
C GLN A 78 -0.92 -3.99 12.05
N LYS A 79 -1.71 -4.25 13.09
CA LYS A 79 -1.32 -4.04 14.48
C LYS A 79 -0.10 -4.89 14.84
N ALA A 80 -0.12 -6.19 14.50
CA ALA A 80 1.00 -7.09 14.74
C ALA A 80 2.27 -6.65 13.99
N ALA A 81 2.14 -6.13 12.76
CA ALA A 81 3.26 -5.57 12.01
C ALA A 81 3.80 -4.28 12.63
N MET A 82 2.94 -3.43 13.20
CA MET A 82 3.34 -2.19 13.86
C MET A 82 4.02 -2.44 15.21
N GLU A 83 3.56 -3.43 15.98
CA GLU A 83 4.21 -3.89 17.22
C GLU A 83 5.58 -4.51 16.96
N LYS A 84 5.72 -5.26 15.85
CA LYS A 84 7.00 -5.87 15.44
C LYS A 84 7.93 -4.91 14.72
N LYS A 85 7.46 -3.73 14.31
CA LYS A 85 8.33 -2.73 13.71
C LYS A 85 9.29 -2.31 14.82
N PRO A 86 10.61 -2.61 14.71
CA PRO A 86 11.54 -2.02 15.65
C PRO A 86 11.30 -0.52 15.54
N LEU A 87 11.05 0.14 16.67
CA LEU A 87 11.30 1.57 16.78
C LEU A 87 12.67 1.70 16.13
N ARG A 88 12.76 2.27 14.92
CA ARG A 88 14.06 2.61 14.35
C ARG A 88 14.60 3.50 15.44
N GLN A 89 15.52 2.96 16.23
CA GLN A 89 16.34 3.74 17.12
C GLN A 89 16.90 4.74 16.14
N ARG A 90 16.39 5.97 16.19
CA ARG A 90 17.04 7.08 15.54
C ARG A 90 18.34 7.12 16.32
N THR A 91 19.31 6.31 15.87
CA THR A 91 20.70 6.60 16.13
C THR A 91 20.82 8.00 15.58
N ASP A 92 20.93 8.97 16.46
CA ASP A 92 21.39 10.29 16.07
C ASP A 92 22.72 10.02 15.38
N VAL A 93 22.65 9.96 14.05
CA VAL A 93 23.85 9.88 13.24
C VAL A 93 24.41 11.28 13.37
N ASP A 94 25.48 11.43 14.14
CA ASP A 94 26.30 12.63 14.08
C ASP A 94 26.82 12.71 12.65
N ILE A 95 26.13 13.50 11.83
CA ILE A 95 26.58 13.83 10.49
C ILE A 95 27.57 14.97 10.69
N ASP A 96 28.85 14.67 10.53
CA ASP A 96 29.87 15.71 10.51
C ASP A 96 29.50 16.77 9.46
N ILE A 97 29.44 18.01 9.90
CA ILE A 97 29.18 19.16 9.02
C ILE A 97 30.38 19.24 8.08
N LEU A 98 30.18 18.80 6.82
CA LEU A 98 31.20 18.92 5.79
C LEU A 98 31.45 20.42 5.54
N GLU A 99 32.62 20.93 5.92
CA GLU A 99 33.03 22.28 5.57
C GLU A 99 33.13 22.37 4.04
N PHE A 100 32.23 23.14 3.43
CA PHE A 100 32.31 23.39 2.00
C PHE A 100 33.62 24.13 1.71
N PRO A 101 34.39 23.70 0.70
CA PRO A 101 35.61 24.40 0.33
C PRO A 101 35.27 25.85 -0.03
N TYR A 102 36.10 26.77 0.48
CA TYR A 102 35.95 28.21 0.24
C TYR A 102 35.88 28.48 -1.27
N ARG A 103 34.72 28.93 -1.74
CA ARG A 103 34.56 29.42 -3.11
C ARG A 103 34.97 30.88 -3.12
N HIS A 104 36.06 31.17 -3.83
CA HIS A 104 36.43 32.55 -4.12
C HIS A 104 35.44 33.10 -5.15
N GLU A 105 34.39 33.76 -4.69
CA GLU A 105 33.55 34.58 -5.54
C GLU A 105 34.21 35.96 -5.68
N SER A 106 34.27 36.47 -6.91
CA SER A 106 34.82 37.80 -7.20
C SER A 106 33.86 38.87 -6.66
N THR A 107 33.93 39.16 -5.35
CA THR A 107 32.99 40.07 -4.65
C THR A 107 33.21 41.56 -4.97
N TYR A 108 33.85 41.91 -6.09
CA TYR A 108 34.06 43.30 -6.47
C TYR A 108 33.39 43.61 -7.80
N PRO A 109 32.60 44.70 -7.89
CA PRO A 109 32.09 45.18 -9.17
C PRO A 109 33.29 45.66 -10.00
N VAL A 110 33.68 44.85 -10.98
CA VAL A 110 34.75 45.17 -11.94
C VAL A 110 34.18 45.91 -13.15
N SER A 111 34.92 46.91 -13.65
CA SER A 111 34.58 47.62 -14.88
C SER A 111 35.10 46.85 -16.11
N LEU A 112 34.56 47.17 -17.30
CA LEU A 112 34.99 46.53 -18.55
C LEU A 112 36.47 46.77 -18.83
N ASP A 113 36.94 47.99 -18.58
CA ASP A 113 38.33 48.37 -18.84
C ASP A 113 39.30 47.57 -17.97
N GLU A 114 38.95 47.37 -16.70
CA GLU A 114 39.75 46.57 -15.76
C GLU A 114 39.81 45.09 -16.15
N LEU A 115 38.71 44.54 -16.72
CA LEU A 115 38.70 43.18 -17.28
C LEU A 115 39.58 43.06 -18.52
N LEU A 116 39.60 44.09 -19.38
CA LEU A 116 40.42 44.12 -20.59
C LEU A 116 41.90 44.25 -20.25
N ASP A 117 42.25 45.09 -19.28
CA ASP A 117 43.62 45.21 -18.78
C ASP A 117 44.11 43.89 -18.16
N LEU A 118 43.28 43.22 -17.37
CA LEU A 118 43.64 41.94 -16.77
C LEU A 118 43.81 40.85 -17.84
N LEU A 119 42.95 40.84 -18.87
CA LEU A 119 43.07 39.95 -20.01
C LEU A 119 44.36 40.19 -20.79
N GLU A 120 44.70 41.44 -21.10
CA GLU A 120 45.92 41.81 -21.81
C GLU A 120 47.16 41.37 -21.04
N ASN A 121 47.18 41.63 -19.73
CA ASN A 121 48.24 41.17 -18.84
C ASN A 121 48.35 39.64 -18.84
N LEU A 122 47.22 38.92 -18.77
CA LEU A 122 47.20 37.45 -18.76
C LEU A 122 47.71 36.88 -20.10
N ILE A 123 47.28 37.43 -21.23
CA ILE A 123 47.80 37.07 -22.56
C ILE A 123 49.30 37.36 -22.65
N GLY A 124 49.75 38.50 -22.14
CA GLY A 124 51.18 38.84 -22.05
C GLY A 124 51.97 37.80 -21.24
N THR A 125 51.42 37.35 -20.10
CA THR A 125 52.07 36.32 -19.26
C THR A 125 52.11 34.93 -19.92
N ILE A 126 51.09 34.56 -20.70
CA ILE A 126 51.06 33.28 -21.43
C ILE A 126 51.97 33.34 -22.66
N ALA A 127 51.99 34.47 -23.35
CA ALA A 127 52.79 34.66 -24.56
C ALA A 127 54.30 34.78 -24.27
N ASN A 128 54.69 35.28 -23.09
CA ASN A 128 56.09 35.35 -22.69
C ASN A 128 56.33 34.78 -21.26
N PRO A 129 56.35 33.44 -21.10
CA PRO A 129 56.42 32.80 -19.78
C PRO A 129 57.80 32.89 -19.09
N ARG A 130 58.76 33.66 -19.62
CA ARG A 130 60.18 33.63 -19.23
C ARG A 130 60.67 34.76 -18.31
N GLU A 131 59.78 35.58 -17.75
CA GLU A 131 60.17 36.59 -16.78
C GLU A 131 59.59 36.36 -15.39
N ARG A 132 59.85 35.21 -14.76
CA ARG A 132 59.92 35.12 -13.29
C ARG A 132 61.03 34.15 -12.87
N LYS A 133 62.15 34.71 -12.40
CA LYS A 133 63.08 34.06 -11.46
C LYS A 133 62.67 34.45 -10.05
#